data_AF-A0A521Y9W4-F1
#
_entry.id   AF-A0A521Y9W4-F1
#
_cell.length_a   1.000
_cell.length_b   1.000
_cell.length_c   1.000
_cell.angle_alpha   90.00
_cell.angle_beta   90.00
_cell.angle_gamma   90.00
#
_symmetry.space_group_name_H-M   'P 1'
#
loop_
_entity.id
_entity.type
_entity.pdbx_description
1 polymer ?
#
loop_
_entity_poly.entity_id
_entity_poly.type
_entity_poly.pdbx_seq_one_letter_code
_entity_poly.pdbx_strand_id
1 'polypeptide(L)'
;MMIQKKRHIGMTLVEIMLVLSIATLLVIWSFRQYQTYRLDADVRRVKYNVDMIMESMYYYYRANCLGRVNPTTGILVPGTLNPSNTTTNPLSSSTFPINILTDLFTPGYLPANIPAFVPLVDSSAANSYGYVAQFNLVTSTRSLCTSANCATSAPAGTVVDWNIQVAVSMKDKTASSEQGYLQLLQGNCLSSLNGWIVTPCTGGTGSGEYVVFERSPSRVAERLKSNFQMYLPAIQQFNNMYSTYNDIHLLSTGGKVPGSGGVGTTQQYFLCNS
;
A
#
# COMPACT_ATOMS: atom_id res chain seq x y z
N MET A 1 -69.92 -43.31 -4.59
CA MET A 1 -69.12 -43.06 -5.80
C MET A 1 -69.19 -41.56 -6.10
N MET A 2 -68.18 -40.80 -5.66
CA MET A 2 -68.09 -39.35 -5.89
C MET A 2 -67.44 -39.10 -7.26
N ILE A 3 -68.21 -38.58 -8.22
CA ILE A 3 -67.66 -38.08 -9.48
C ILE A 3 -67.09 -36.69 -9.19
N GLN A 4 -65.77 -36.62 -9.02
CA GLN A 4 -65.07 -35.33 -8.97
C GLN A 4 -65.20 -34.63 -10.33
N LYS A 5 -66.01 -33.56 -10.36
CA LYS A 5 -66.04 -32.61 -11.48
C LYS A 5 -64.68 -31.91 -11.53
N LYS A 6 -63.78 -32.38 -12.41
CA LYS A 6 -62.56 -31.64 -12.77
C LYS A 6 -62.99 -30.35 -13.47
N ARG A 7 -62.91 -29.24 -12.76
CA ARG A 7 -63.14 -27.89 -13.28
C ARG A 7 -61.91 -27.56 -14.14
N HIS A 8 -62.01 -27.76 -15.45
CA HIS A 8 -61.01 -27.26 -16.39
C HIS A 8 -61.12 -25.74 -16.43
N ILE A 9 -60.26 -25.07 -15.65
CA ILE A 9 -60.00 -23.64 -15.75
C ILE A 9 -59.29 -23.46 -17.10
N GLY A 10 -59.97 -22.87 -18.07
CA GLY A 10 -59.38 -22.53 -19.36
C GLY A 10 -58.31 -21.48 -19.14
N MET A 11 -57.06 -21.92 -18.99
CA MET A 11 -55.91 -21.03 -18.96
C MET A 11 -55.83 -20.36 -20.33
N THR A 12 -56.05 -19.05 -20.36
CA THR A 12 -56.05 -18.32 -21.63
C THR A 12 -54.61 -18.26 -22.15
N LEU A 13 -54.41 -18.39 -23.46
CA LEU A 13 -53.07 -18.34 -24.08
C LEU A 13 -52.29 -17.08 -23.67
N VAL A 14 -53.01 -15.98 -23.43
CA VAL A 14 -52.49 -14.70 -22.92
C VAL A 14 -51.88 -14.84 -21.52
N GLU A 15 -52.52 -15.59 -20.62
CA GLU A 15 -52.04 -15.81 -19.25
C GLU A 15 -50.72 -16.60 -19.24
N ILE A 16 -50.60 -17.61 -20.11
CA ILE A 16 -49.34 -18.37 -20.29
C ILE A 16 -48.24 -17.47 -20.83
N MET A 17 -48.54 -16.63 -21.84
CA MET A 17 -47.57 -15.68 -22.38
C MET A 17 -47.10 -14.65 -21.35
N LEU A 18 -48.01 -14.18 -20.48
CA LEU A 18 -47.67 -13.24 -19.40
C LEU A 18 -46.76 -13.90 -18.34
N VAL A 19 -47.05 -15.13 -17.95
CA VAL A 19 -46.20 -15.86 -16.99
C VAL A 19 -44.80 -16.08 -17.56
N LEU A 20 -44.70 -16.44 -18.84
CA LEU A 20 -43.41 -16.62 -19.52
C LEU A 20 -42.62 -15.30 -19.63
N SER A 21 -43.28 -14.17 -19.89
CA SER A 21 -42.60 -12.88 -19.96
C SER A 21 -42.08 -12.42 -18.58
N ILE A 22 -42.87 -12.61 -17.51
CA ILE A 22 -42.43 -12.31 -16.15
C ILE A 22 -41.27 -13.24 -15.74
N ALA A 23 -41.36 -14.53 -16.04
CA ALA A 23 -40.31 -15.50 -15.72
C ALA A 23 -38.98 -15.15 -16.42
N THR A 24 -39.02 -14.79 -17.70
CA THR A 24 -37.81 -14.38 -18.45
C THR A 24 -37.19 -13.11 -17.90
N LEU A 25 -38.00 -12.11 -17.49
CA LEU A 25 -37.50 -10.89 -16.85
C LEU A 25 -36.81 -11.18 -15.52
N LEU A 26 -37.39 -12.03 -14.67
CA LEU A 26 -36.79 -12.43 -13.39
C LEU A 26 -35.45 -13.15 -13.59
N VAL A 27 -35.38 -14.03 -14.59
CA VAL A 27 -34.14 -14.75 -14.93
C VAL A 27 -33.06 -13.78 -15.39
N ILE A 28 -33.37 -12.84 -16.29
CA ILE A 28 -32.41 -11.82 -16.77
C ILE A 28 -31.92 -10.94 -15.61
N TRP A 29 -32.81 -10.50 -14.73
CA TRP A 29 -32.44 -9.73 -13.54
C TRP A 29 -31.52 -10.53 -12.60
N SER A 30 -31.84 -11.79 -12.35
CA SER A 30 -31.04 -12.68 -11.50
C SER A 30 -29.62 -12.86 -12.06
N PHE A 31 -29.49 -13.02 -13.38
CA PHE A 31 -28.17 -13.13 -14.02
C PHE A 31 -27.35 -11.84 -13.89
N ARG A 32 -27.96 -10.66 -14.13
CA ARG A 32 -27.28 -9.37 -13.96
C ARG A 32 -26.85 -9.15 -12.51
N GLN A 33 -27.73 -9.43 -11.57
CA GLN A 33 -27.45 -9.29 -10.14
C GLN A 33 -26.33 -10.23 -9.69
N TYR A 34 -26.32 -11.48 -10.16
CA TYR A 34 -25.23 -12.42 -9.88
C TYR A 34 -23.87 -11.92 -10.41
N GLN A 35 -23.84 -11.38 -11.63
CA GLN A 35 -22.62 -10.82 -12.20
C GLN A 35 -22.08 -9.64 -11.39
N THR A 36 -22.95 -8.73 -10.94
CA THR A 36 -22.57 -7.61 -10.07
C THR A 36 -22.00 -8.09 -8.73
N TYR A 37 -22.68 -9.02 -8.04
CA TYR A 37 -22.17 -9.54 -6.77
C TYR A 37 -20.85 -10.28 -6.90
N ARG A 38 -20.66 -11.01 -7.99
CA ARG A 38 -19.40 -11.70 -8.26
C ARG A 38 -18.26 -10.70 -8.47
N LEU A 39 -18.49 -9.66 -9.28
CA LEU A 39 -17.51 -8.60 -9.49
C LEU A 39 -17.16 -7.90 -8.17
N ASP A 40 -18.16 -7.54 -7.36
CA ASP A 40 -17.94 -6.92 -6.06
C ASP A 40 -17.14 -7.83 -5.11
N ALA A 41 -17.40 -9.14 -5.12
CA ALA A 41 -16.63 -10.09 -4.33
C ALA A 41 -15.17 -10.16 -4.77
N ASP A 42 -14.91 -10.19 -6.08
CA ASP A 42 -13.56 -10.21 -6.63
C ASP A 42 -12.81 -8.90 -6.29
N VAL A 43 -13.46 -7.74 -6.42
CA VAL A 43 -12.91 -6.42 -6.05
C VAL A 43 -12.56 -6.36 -4.57
N ARG A 44 -13.46 -6.81 -3.69
CA ARG A 44 -13.19 -6.85 -2.24
C ARG A 44 -12.01 -7.77 -1.93
N ARG A 45 -11.85 -8.88 -2.64
CA ARG A 45 -10.73 -9.79 -2.47
C ARG A 45 -9.40 -9.15 -2.90
N VAL A 46 -9.37 -8.42 -4.01
CA VAL A 46 -8.18 -7.65 -4.41
C VAL A 46 -7.83 -6.62 -3.34
N LYS A 47 -8.81 -5.83 -2.88
CA LYS A 47 -8.59 -4.82 -1.82
C LYS A 47 -8.04 -5.45 -0.54
N TYR A 48 -8.63 -6.56 -0.10
CA TYR A 48 -8.16 -7.30 1.07
C TYR A 48 -6.71 -7.78 0.92
N ASN A 49 -6.34 -8.31 -0.24
CA ASN A 49 -4.96 -8.74 -0.51
C ASN A 49 -3.99 -7.55 -0.48
N VAL A 50 -4.35 -6.43 -1.10
CA VAL A 50 -3.55 -5.20 -1.08
C VAL A 50 -3.38 -4.69 0.35
N ASP A 51 -4.46 -4.62 1.13
CA ASP A 51 -4.42 -4.18 2.52
C ASP A 51 -3.52 -5.09 3.38
N MET A 52 -3.60 -6.42 3.21
CA MET A 52 -2.69 -7.35 3.91
C MET A 52 -1.23 -7.16 3.52
N ILE A 53 -0.93 -6.94 2.23
CA ILE A 53 0.44 -6.66 1.80
C ILE A 53 0.92 -5.35 2.45
N MET A 54 0.12 -4.29 2.38
CA MET A 54 0.48 -2.99 2.98
C MET A 54 0.72 -3.10 4.49
N GLU A 55 -0.12 -3.84 5.21
CA GLU A 55 0.05 -4.13 6.63
C GLU A 55 1.36 -4.90 6.90
N SER A 56 1.65 -5.94 6.13
CA SER A 56 2.90 -6.69 6.28
C SER A 56 4.15 -5.85 5.96
N MET A 57 4.05 -4.96 4.97
CA MET A 57 5.09 -3.99 4.66
C MET A 57 5.28 -2.97 5.78
N TYR A 58 4.21 -2.56 6.46
CA TYR A 58 4.33 -1.72 7.65
C TYR A 58 5.12 -2.41 8.77
N TYR A 59 4.85 -3.70 9.05
CA TYR A 59 5.65 -4.44 10.04
C TYR A 59 7.10 -4.61 9.60
N TYR A 60 7.34 -4.88 8.31
CA TYR A 60 8.70 -4.91 7.75
C TYR A 60 9.41 -3.57 7.93
N TYR A 61 8.72 -2.46 7.65
CA TYR A 61 9.24 -1.10 7.79
C TYR A 61 9.66 -0.83 9.24
N ARG A 62 8.79 -1.12 10.22
CA ARG A 62 9.12 -0.97 11.64
C ARG A 62 10.33 -1.79 12.06
N ALA A 63 10.47 -3.00 11.53
CA ALA A 63 11.59 -3.88 11.87
C ALA A 63 12.92 -3.49 11.22
N ASN A 64 12.89 -2.82 10.07
CA ASN A 64 14.07 -2.60 9.22
C ASN A 64 14.41 -1.12 8.96
N CYS A 65 13.66 -0.16 9.51
CA CYS A 65 13.97 1.25 9.32
C CYS A 65 15.11 1.74 10.24
N LEU A 66 15.09 1.40 11.54
CA LEU A 66 16.19 1.77 12.46
C LEU A 66 17.34 0.74 12.43
N GLY A 67 16.99 -0.54 12.34
CA GLY A 67 17.94 -1.65 12.42
C GLY A 67 17.80 -2.46 13.70
N ARG A 68 18.71 -3.42 13.89
CA ARG A 68 18.70 -4.33 15.04
C ARG A 68 20.05 -4.30 15.73
N VAL A 69 20.04 -4.33 17.06
CA VAL A 69 21.27 -4.52 17.85
C VAL A 69 21.73 -5.96 17.65
N ASN A 70 22.96 -6.14 17.18
CA ASN A 70 23.55 -7.46 17.09
C ASN A 70 23.74 -8.00 18.52
N PRO A 71 23.09 -9.12 18.89
CA PRO A 71 23.11 -9.62 20.27
C PRO A 71 24.50 -10.06 20.73
N THR A 72 25.41 -10.34 19.78
CA THR A 72 26.76 -10.82 20.04
C THR A 72 27.76 -9.67 20.20
N THR A 73 27.60 -8.58 19.44
CA THR A 73 28.54 -7.45 19.48
C THR A 73 28.02 -6.22 20.20
N GLY A 74 26.71 -6.15 20.48
CA GLY A 74 26.06 -4.98 21.07
C GLY A 74 25.99 -3.77 20.14
N ILE A 75 26.45 -3.89 18.90
CA ILE A 75 26.47 -2.81 17.91
C ILE A 75 25.14 -2.78 17.17
N LEU A 76 24.57 -1.59 16.98
CA LEU A 76 23.40 -1.38 16.13
C LEU A 76 23.79 -1.59 14.67
N VAL A 77 23.23 -2.62 14.03
CA VAL A 77 23.35 -2.83 12.58
C VAL A 77 22.18 -2.10 11.92
N PRO A 78 22.44 -1.13 11.01
CA PRO A 78 21.37 -0.39 10.35
C PRO A 78 20.50 -1.35 9.54
N GLY A 79 19.18 -1.15 9.60
CA GLY A 79 18.23 -1.99 8.86
C GLY A 79 18.28 -1.73 7.36
N THR A 80 17.58 -2.55 6.57
CA THR A 80 17.64 -2.48 5.10
C THR A 80 17.06 -1.18 4.52
N LEU A 81 16.11 -0.57 5.22
CA LEU A 81 15.49 0.71 4.85
C LEU A 81 16.16 1.92 5.52
N ASN A 82 17.17 1.67 6.36
CA ASN A 82 17.92 2.75 7.00
C ASN A 82 18.77 3.45 5.94
N PRO A 83 18.68 4.78 5.77
CA PRO A 83 19.48 5.48 4.77
C PRO A 83 20.98 5.50 5.07
N SER A 84 21.40 5.15 6.29
CA SER A 84 22.82 4.89 6.60
C SER A 84 23.31 3.53 6.11
N ASN A 85 22.42 2.65 5.63
CA ASN A 85 22.77 1.35 5.07
C ASN A 85 23.14 1.51 3.59
N THR A 86 24.41 1.78 3.34
CA THR A 86 24.96 1.98 1.99
C THR A 86 25.10 0.68 1.18
N THR A 87 24.96 -0.49 1.80
CA THR A 87 25.17 -1.79 1.13
C THR A 87 23.90 -2.32 0.48
N THR A 88 22.72 -2.12 1.08
CA THR A 88 21.45 -2.58 0.50
C THR A 88 20.57 -1.46 -0.03
N ASN A 89 20.79 -0.21 0.38
CA ASN A 89 19.99 0.93 -0.03
C ASN A 89 20.89 2.12 -0.32
N PRO A 90 21.53 2.15 -1.50
CA PRO A 90 22.23 3.36 -1.88
C PRO A 90 21.17 4.46 -1.93
N LEU A 91 21.35 5.53 -1.16
CA LEU A 91 20.51 6.74 -1.15
C LEU A 91 20.20 7.32 -2.56
N SER A 92 20.85 6.82 -3.61
CA SER A 92 20.57 7.10 -5.01
C SER A 92 19.37 6.34 -5.61
N SER A 93 18.91 5.22 -5.02
CA SER A 93 17.69 4.55 -5.47
C SER A 93 16.47 5.11 -4.75
N SER A 94 15.64 5.86 -5.47
CA SER A 94 14.37 6.40 -4.97
C SER A 94 13.32 5.32 -4.69
N THR A 95 13.60 4.05 -4.98
CA THR A 95 12.68 2.92 -4.80
C THR A 95 13.44 1.70 -4.28
N PHE A 96 12.83 0.96 -3.35
CA PHE A 96 13.34 -0.28 -2.78
C PHE A 96 12.34 -1.42 -3.05
N PRO A 97 12.66 -2.38 -3.93
CA PRO A 97 11.75 -3.48 -4.24
C PRO A 97 11.61 -4.44 -3.05
N ILE A 98 10.41 -4.98 -2.87
CA ILE A 98 10.10 -5.98 -1.83
C ILE A 98 9.59 -7.24 -2.52
N ASN A 99 10.23 -8.37 -2.22
CA ASN A 99 9.73 -9.67 -2.64
C ASN A 99 8.76 -10.20 -1.58
N ILE A 100 7.49 -10.35 -1.96
CA ILE A 100 6.42 -10.74 -1.04
C ILE A 100 6.70 -12.10 -0.38
N LEU A 101 7.29 -13.06 -1.12
CA LEU A 101 7.55 -14.40 -0.60
C LEU A 101 8.76 -14.44 0.34
N THR A 102 9.88 -13.82 -0.04
CA THR A 102 11.12 -13.90 0.74
C THR A 102 11.19 -12.87 1.86
N ASP A 103 10.62 -11.67 1.67
CA ASP A 103 10.81 -10.55 2.59
C ASP A 103 9.61 -10.33 3.51
N LEU A 104 8.40 -10.72 3.09
CA LEU A 104 7.18 -10.56 3.89
C LEU A 104 6.67 -11.90 4.46
N PHE A 105 6.54 -12.92 3.63
CA PHE A 105 6.00 -14.22 4.06
C PHE A 105 7.00 -15.05 4.88
N THR A 106 8.21 -15.29 4.35
CA THR A 106 9.22 -16.12 5.03
C THR A 106 9.59 -15.61 6.45
N PRO A 107 9.73 -14.30 6.69
CA PRO A 107 10.01 -13.77 8.03
C PRO A 107 8.76 -13.70 8.94
N GLY A 108 7.58 -14.02 8.42
CA GLY A 108 6.32 -14.05 9.18
C GLY A 108 5.61 -12.70 9.33
N TYR A 109 5.97 -11.67 8.55
CA TYR A 109 5.23 -10.40 8.55
C TYR A 109 3.88 -10.53 7.84
N LEU A 110 3.78 -11.44 6.87
CA LEU A 110 2.54 -11.80 6.21
C LEU A 110 1.97 -13.09 6.85
N PRO A 111 0.77 -13.05 7.47
CA PRO A 111 0.27 -14.16 8.28
C PRO A 111 -0.14 -15.40 7.46
N ALA A 112 -0.46 -15.22 6.19
CA ALA A 112 -0.84 -16.29 5.28
C ALA A 112 -0.42 -15.94 3.86
N ASN A 113 -0.14 -16.96 3.04
CA ASN A 113 0.17 -16.73 1.64
C ASN A 113 -1.03 -16.06 0.93
N ILE A 114 -0.73 -15.13 0.03
CA ILE A 114 -1.76 -14.44 -0.75
C ILE A 114 -2.46 -15.47 -1.62
N PRO A 115 -3.80 -15.50 -1.66
CA PRO A 115 -4.52 -16.42 -2.52
C PRO A 115 -4.08 -16.22 -3.98
N ALA A 116 -3.51 -17.28 -4.56
CA ALA A 116 -2.85 -17.24 -5.86
C ALA A 116 -3.78 -16.89 -7.05
N PHE A 117 -5.11 -16.97 -6.86
CA PHE A 117 -6.07 -16.78 -7.94
C PHE A 117 -7.18 -15.81 -7.55
N VAL A 118 -7.12 -14.62 -8.13
CA VAL A 118 -8.23 -13.66 -8.19
C VAL A 118 -8.53 -13.41 -9.67
N PRO A 119 -9.76 -13.69 -10.18
CA PRO A 119 -10.05 -13.63 -11.62
C PRO A 119 -9.75 -12.29 -12.31
N LEU A 120 -9.74 -11.20 -11.56
CA LEU A 120 -9.44 -9.84 -12.04
C LEU A 120 -7.94 -9.55 -12.19
N VAL A 121 -7.10 -10.29 -11.49
CA VAL A 121 -5.66 -10.05 -11.41
C VAL A 121 -4.94 -10.94 -12.41
N ASP A 122 -3.97 -10.39 -13.14
CA ASP A 122 -3.07 -11.16 -13.98
C ASP A 122 -2.02 -11.85 -13.11
N SER A 123 -2.31 -13.08 -12.69
CA SER A 123 -1.38 -13.87 -11.89
C SER A 123 -0.09 -14.25 -12.63
N SER A 124 -0.02 -14.05 -13.95
CA SER A 124 1.15 -14.37 -14.78
C SER A 124 2.11 -13.19 -14.97
N ALA A 125 1.67 -11.96 -14.69
CA ALA A 125 2.43 -10.74 -14.99
C ALA A 125 3.50 -10.38 -13.94
N ALA A 126 3.43 -10.92 -12.72
CA ALA A 126 4.36 -10.56 -11.63
C ALA A 126 4.79 -11.76 -10.78
N ASN A 127 5.98 -11.65 -10.18
CA ASN A 127 6.63 -12.66 -9.33
C ASN A 127 5.84 -13.11 -8.09
N SER A 128 4.70 -12.47 -7.79
CA SER A 128 3.89 -12.75 -6.62
C SER A 128 2.41 -12.69 -6.96
N TYR A 129 1.98 -13.53 -7.90
CA TYR A 129 0.57 -13.71 -8.27
C TYR A 129 -0.12 -12.43 -8.77
N GLY A 130 0.61 -11.61 -9.54
CA GLY A 130 0.11 -10.34 -10.08
C GLY A 130 0.23 -9.14 -9.15
N TYR A 131 0.89 -9.29 -7.99
CA TYR A 131 1.18 -8.20 -7.05
C TYR A 131 2.67 -7.85 -7.08
N VAL A 132 2.97 -6.55 -7.03
CA VAL A 132 4.33 -6.01 -6.88
C VAL A 132 4.34 -5.07 -5.68
N ALA A 133 5.31 -5.25 -4.78
CA ALA A 133 5.46 -4.46 -3.56
C ALA A 133 6.80 -3.73 -3.58
N GLN A 134 6.81 -2.46 -3.16
CA GLN A 134 8.04 -1.68 -3.03
C GLN A 134 7.86 -0.53 -2.03
N PHE A 135 8.98 0.00 -1.55
CA PHE A 135 9.02 1.26 -0.83
C PHE A 135 9.52 2.38 -1.75
N ASN A 136 8.90 3.54 -1.69
CA ASN A 136 9.33 4.73 -2.43
C ASN A 136 9.89 5.76 -1.46
N LEU A 137 11.09 6.27 -1.74
CA LEU A 137 11.72 7.29 -0.92
C LEU A 137 11.01 8.62 -1.13
N VAL A 138 10.51 9.19 -0.04
CA VAL A 138 9.97 10.55 -0.01
C VAL A 138 10.89 11.39 0.85
N THR A 139 11.40 12.48 0.27
CA THR A 139 12.22 13.44 1.00
C THR A 139 11.50 14.77 1.09
N SER A 140 11.55 15.38 2.27
CA SER A 140 11.03 16.73 2.50
C SER A 140 12.02 17.55 3.30
N THR A 141 12.23 18.80 2.90
CA THR A 141 13.14 19.69 3.62
C THR A 141 12.45 20.18 4.89
N ARG A 142 13.03 19.92 6.06
CA ARG A 142 12.62 20.55 7.31
C ARG A 142 13.24 21.95 7.36
N SER A 143 12.41 22.97 7.48
CA SER A 143 12.85 24.34 7.77
C SER A 143 12.42 24.74 9.18
N LEU A 144 13.23 25.60 9.80
CA LEU A 144 12.95 26.20 11.10
C LEU A 144 12.81 27.70 10.92
N CYS A 145 11.84 28.29 11.61
CA CYS A 145 11.68 29.75 11.65
C CYS A 145 12.84 30.37 12.42
N THR A 146 13.50 31.35 11.81
CA THR A 146 14.61 32.09 12.44
C THR A 146 14.20 33.51 12.88
N SER A 147 12.99 33.93 12.56
CA SER A 147 12.40 35.20 13.01
C SER A 147 11.13 34.97 13.81
N ALA A 148 10.80 35.92 14.69
CA ALA A 148 9.64 35.88 15.58
C ALA A 148 8.30 35.68 14.85
N ASN A 149 8.22 36.07 13.57
CA ASN A 149 7.02 35.96 12.73
C ASN A 149 7.14 34.89 11.63
N CYS A 150 8.16 34.03 11.66
CA CYS A 150 8.43 33.04 10.60
C CYS A 150 8.58 33.62 9.18
N ALA A 151 8.86 34.92 9.04
CA ALA A 151 9.08 35.57 7.73
C ALA A 151 10.38 35.09 7.06
N THR A 152 11.28 34.52 7.87
CA THR A 152 12.53 33.90 7.42
C THR A 152 12.62 32.49 8.00
N SER A 153 12.90 31.52 7.15
CA SER A 153 13.13 30.14 7.55
C SER A 153 14.50 29.67 7.05
N ALA A 154 15.25 28.97 7.90
CA ALA A 154 16.48 28.31 7.51
C ALA A 154 16.27 26.79 7.41
N PRO A 155 16.91 26.10 6.44
CA PRO A 155 16.85 24.65 6.37
C PRO A 155 17.54 24.05 7.61
N ALA A 156 16.80 23.23 8.33
CA ALA A 156 17.26 22.53 9.53
C ALA A 156 17.62 21.06 9.23
N GLY A 157 17.32 20.57 8.02
CA GLY A 157 17.68 19.24 7.57
C GLY A 157 16.71 18.70 6.53
N THR A 158 16.89 17.43 6.18
CA THR A 158 16.02 16.71 5.25
C THR A 158 15.39 15.54 6.00
N VAL A 159 14.06 15.49 5.96
CA VAL A 159 13.26 14.36 6.43
C VAL A 159 13.21 13.35 5.31
N VAL A 160 13.65 12.14 5.61
CA VAL A 160 13.58 10.99 4.72
C VAL A 160 12.51 10.06 5.29
N ASP A 161 11.53 9.75 4.45
CA ASP A 161 10.43 8.83 4.73
C ASP A 161 10.28 7.83 3.58
N TRP A 162 9.56 6.75 3.82
CA TRP A 162 9.27 5.73 2.83
C TRP A 162 7.78 5.55 2.67
N ASN A 163 7.25 5.76 1.47
CA ASN A 163 5.89 5.37 1.14
C ASN A 163 5.85 3.88 0.80
N ILE A 164 4.82 3.20 1.28
CA ILE A 164 4.48 1.82 0.91
C ILE A 164 3.71 1.87 -0.41
N GLN A 165 4.19 1.14 -1.41
CA GLN A 165 3.51 0.97 -2.69
C GLN A 165 3.21 -0.51 -2.95
N VAL A 166 1.95 -0.78 -3.29
CA VAL A 166 1.50 -2.07 -3.80
C VAL A 166 0.84 -1.86 -5.15
N ALA A 167 1.34 -2.53 -6.18
CA ALA A 167 0.82 -2.47 -7.53
C ALA A 167 0.18 -3.80 -7.91
N VAL A 168 -0.99 -3.76 -8.54
CA VAL A 168 -1.74 -4.95 -8.96
C VAL A 168 -1.86 -4.95 -10.47
N SER A 169 -1.36 -6.00 -11.12
CA SER A 169 -1.53 -6.20 -12.55
C SER A 169 -2.93 -6.70 -12.84
N MET A 170 -3.65 -6.00 -13.72
CA MET A 170 -5.01 -6.37 -14.10
C MET A 170 -4.99 -7.31 -15.31
N LYS A 171 -5.94 -8.25 -15.36
CA LYS A 171 -6.04 -9.25 -16.43
C LYS A 171 -6.45 -8.67 -17.78
N ASP A 172 -7.35 -7.70 -17.78
CA ASP A 172 -7.72 -6.95 -18.98
C ASP A 172 -6.86 -5.67 -19.03
N LYS A 173 -6.10 -5.54 -20.12
CA LYS A 173 -5.10 -4.49 -20.35
C LYS A 173 -5.59 -3.44 -21.36
N THR A 174 -6.89 -3.39 -21.62
CA THR A 174 -7.46 -2.35 -22.48
C THR A 174 -7.59 -1.04 -21.71
N ALA A 175 -7.22 0.09 -22.32
CA ALA A 175 -7.20 1.39 -21.66
C ALA A 175 -8.54 1.77 -20.98
N SER A 176 -9.68 1.38 -21.57
CA SER A 176 -11.00 1.62 -20.99
C SER A 176 -11.28 0.76 -19.75
N SER A 177 -10.79 -0.49 -19.73
CA SER A 177 -10.96 -1.39 -18.58
C SER A 177 -10.05 -0.99 -17.41
N GLU A 178 -8.83 -0.54 -17.69
CA GLU A 178 -7.87 -0.11 -16.67
C GLU A 178 -8.38 1.09 -15.86
N GLN A 179 -8.98 2.08 -16.52
CA GLN A 179 -9.59 3.21 -15.82
C GLN A 179 -10.84 2.80 -15.05
N GLY A 180 -11.62 1.84 -15.56
CA GLY A 180 -12.71 1.22 -14.81
C GLY A 180 -12.21 0.54 -13.53
N TYR A 181 -11.12 -0.21 -13.61
CA TYR A 181 -10.50 -0.85 -12.45
C TYR A 181 -9.93 0.16 -11.45
N LEU A 182 -9.30 1.24 -11.91
CA LEU A 182 -8.82 2.30 -11.03
C LEU A 182 -9.95 2.86 -10.16
N GLN A 183 -11.11 3.14 -10.77
CA GLN A 183 -12.28 3.66 -10.05
C GLN A 183 -12.89 2.62 -9.10
N LEU A 184 -13.03 1.37 -9.57
CA LEU A 184 -13.64 0.28 -8.81
C LEU A 184 -12.80 -0.12 -7.59
N LEU A 185 -11.49 -0.23 -7.80
CA LEU A 185 -10.51 -0.54 -6.76
C LEU A 185 -10.13 0.67 -5.91
N GLN A 186 -10.46 1.90 -6.35
CA GLN A 186 -10.07 3.14 -5.68
C GLN A 186 -8.54 3.24 -5.49
N GLY A 187 -7.80 2.85 -6.54
CA GLY A 187 -6.35 3.00 -6.60
C GLY A 187 -5.93 4.48 -6.67
N ASN A 188 -4.65 4.73 -6.46
CA ASN A 188 -4.08 6.08 -6.55
C ASN A 188 -3.83 6.52 -7.99
N CYS A 189 -3.24 5.64 -8.79
CA CYS A 189 -2.92 5.88 -10.18
C CYS A 189 -2.79 4.57 -10.96
N LEU A 190 -2.74 4.68 -12.30
CA LEU A 190 -2.26 3.61 -13.16
C LEU A 190 -0.78 3.85 -13.48
N SER A 191 -0.01 2.77 -13.53
CA SER A 191 1.43 2.82 -13.78
C SER A 191 1.91 1.59 -14.55
N SER A 192 3.17 1.63 -14.97
CA SER A 192 3.84 0.58 -15.72
C SER A 192 5.03 0.01 -14.96
N LEU A 193 5.32 -1.26 -15.23
CA LEU A 193 6.48 -1.96 -14.70
C LEU A 193 7.74 -1.52 -15.47
N ASN A 194 8.79 -1.16 -14.72
CA ASN A 194 10.12 -0.91 -15.24
C ASN A 194 11.11 -1.85 -14.54
N GLY A 195 11.44 -2.97 -15.20
CA GLY A 195 12.21 -4.04 -14.58
C GLY A 195 11.41 -4.76 -13.49
N TRP A 196 11.81 -4.58 -12.22
CA TRP A 196 11.16 -5.20 -11.05
C TRP A 196 10.37 -4.20 -10.19
N ILE A 197 10.35 -2.93 -10.58
CA ILE A 197 9.70 -1.84 -9.85
C ILE A 197 8.59 -1.23 -10.71
N VAL A 198 7.53 -0.76 -10.06
CA VAL A 198 6.45 -0.01 -10.69
C VAL A 198 6.64 1.47 -10.39
N THR A 199 6.49 2.32 -11.40
CA THR A 199 6.75 3.75 -11.24
C THR A 199 5.79 4.38 -10.20
N PRO A 200 6.29 5.16 -9.22
CA PRO A 200 5.45 5.81 -8.20
C PRO A 200 4.41 6.76 -8.77
N CYS A 201 3.33 7.01 -8.03
CA CYS A 201 2.29 7.94 -8.45
C CYS A 201 2.76 9.40 -8.29
N THR A 202 2.93 10.13 -9.39
CA THR A 202 3.35 11.55 -9.38
C THR A 202 2.18 12.55 -9.40
N GLY A 203 0.94 12.07 -9.24
CA GLY A 203 -0.30 12.86 -9.27
C GLY A 203 -1.04 12.75 -10.62
N GLY A 204 -2.33 12.42 -10.56
CA GLY A 204 -3.20 12.24 -11.72
C GLY A 204 -3.58 10.78 -12.03
N THR A 205 -4.52 10.59 -12.96
CA THR A 205 -4.86 9.27 -13.52
C THR A 205 -3.84 8.95 -14.61
N GLY A 206 -2.73 8.31 -14.22
CA GLY A 206 -1.69 7.85 -15.17
C GLY A 206 -2.21 6.84 -16.20
N SER A 207 -1.28 6.25 -16.97
CA SER A 207 -1.55 5.13 -17.88
C SER A 207 -0.66 3.94 -17.54
N GLY A 208 -1.20 2.74 -17.68
CA GLY A 208 -0.44 1.50 -17.51
C GLY A 208 -1.26 0.35 -16.92
N GLU A 209 -0.67 -0.84 -17.01
CA GLU A 209 -1.32 -2.12 -16.71
C GLU A 209 -1.49 -2.40 -15.21
N TYR A 210 -0.93 -1.55 -14.36
CA TYR A 210 -0.92 -1.72 -12.92
C TYR A 210 -1.78 -0.68 -12.23
N VAL A 211 -2.72 -1.15 -11.41
CA VAL A 211 -3.41 -0.29 -10.45
C VAL A 211 -2.51 -0.16 -9.21
N VAL A 212 -2.04 1.06 -8.96
CA VAL A 212 -1.10 1.36 -7.89
C VAL A 212 -1.82 1.90 -6.67
N PHE A 213 -1.47 1.36 -5.52
CA PHE A 213 -1.89 1.83 -4.21
C PHE A 213 -0.65 2.33 -3.47
N GLU A 214 -0.66 3.59 -3.06
CA GLU A 214 0.46 4.23 -2.36
C GLU A 214 -0.02 4.90 -1.07
N ARG A 215 0.64 4.58 0.05
CA ARG A 215 0.29 5.09 1.38
C ARG A 215 1.54 5.29 2.24
N SER A 216 1.52 6.27 3.13
CA SER A 216 2.55 6.39 4.17
C SER A 216 2.38 5.28 5.21
N PRO A 217 3.47 4.80 5.85
CA PRO A 217 3.43 3.81 6.92
C PRO A 217 2.48 4.20 8.06
N SER A 218 2.46 5.48 8.44
CA SER A 218 1.53 6.03 9.44
C SER A 218 0.05 5.83 9.10
N ARG A 219 -0.34 6.01 7.83
CA ARG A 219 -1.73 5.80 7.39
C ARG A 219 -2.13 4.32 7.39
N VAL A 220 -1.16 3.42 7.19
CA VAL A 220 -1.41 1.98 7.35
C VAL A 220 -1.54 1.65 8.84
N ALA A 221 -0.70 2.24 9.70
CA ALA A 221 -0.72 2.06 11.15
C ALA A 221 -2.05 2.42 11.81
N GLU A 222 -2.75 3.47 11.35
CA GLU A 222 -4.06 3.86 11.87
C GLU A 222 -5.10 2.73 11.79
N ARG A 223 -4.98 1.84 10.82
CA ARG A 223 -5.88 0.69 10.65
C ARG A 223 -5.53 -0.49 11.55
N LEU A 224 -4.32 -0.51 12.11
CA LEU A 224 -3.82 -1.57 12.97
C LEU A 224 -4.23 -1.30 14.41
N LYS A 225 -5.26 -2.01 14.89
CA LYS A 225 -5.68 -1.94 16.29
C LYS A 225 -4.68 -2.68 17.17
N SER A 226 -3.69 -1.97 17.71
CA SER A 226 -2.78 -2.51 18.72
C SER A 226 -3.11 -1.94 20.10
N ASN A 227 -3.02 -2.76 21.15
CA ASN A 227 -3.14 -2.29 22.54
C ASN A 227 -2.04 -1.27 22.93
N PHE A 228 -0.96 -1.20 22.14
CA PHE A 228 0.14 -0.26 22.34
C PHE A 228 -0.04 1.07 21.59
N GLN A 229 -1.12 1.23 20.83
CA GLN A 229 -1.36 2.39 19.97
C GLN A 229 -1.48 3.69 20.78
N MET A 230 -1.95 3.61 22.03
CA MET A 230 -2.03 4.75 22.96
C MET A 230 -0.66 5.27 23.43
N TYR A 231 0.40 4.45 23.37
CA TYR A 231 1.76 4.83 23.80
C TYR A 231 2.67 5.23 22.63
N LEU A 232 2.25 4.98 21.38
CA LEU A 232 3.05 5.29 20.18
C LEU A 232 3.47 6.77 20.10
N PRO A 233 2.59 7.77 20.34
CA PRO A 233 2.99 9.17 20.24
C PRO A 233 4.06 9.59 21.25
N ALA A 234 3.98 9.10 22.49
CA ALA A 234 4.96 9.42 23.52
C ALA A 234 6.33 8.79 23.23
N ILE A 235 6.34 7.54 22.75
CA ILE A 235 7.57 6.85 22.33
C ILE A 235 8.15 7.51 21.07
N GLN A 236 7.31 7.98 20.14
CA GLN A 236 7.72 8.76 18.98
C GLN A 236 8.40 10.07 19.39
N GLN A 237 7.77 10.83 20.29
CA GLN A 237 8.33 12.09 20.77
C GLN A 237 9.64 11.86 21.54
N PHE A 238 9.71 10.82 22.36
CA PHE A 238 10.93 10.41 23.05
C PHE A 238 12.04 10.06 22.06
N ASN A 239 11.77 9.17 21.10
CA ASN A 239 12.75 8.76 20.10
C ASN A 239 13.23 9.94 19.26
N ASN A 240 12.32 10.84 18.85
CA ASN A 240 12.68 12.06 18.13
C ASN A 240 13.58 12.97 18.96
N MET A 241 13.33 13.13 20.27
CA MET A 241 14.15 13.97 21.15
C MET A 241 15.56 13.43 21.38
N TYR A 242 15.74 12.10 21.40
CA TYR A 242 17.04 11.46 21.70
C TYR A 242 17.80 10.94 20.47
N SER A 243 17.19 10.95 19.28
CA SER A 243 17.84 10.57 18.02
C SER A 243 18.20 11.76 17.14
N THR A 244 17.73 12.97 17.47
CA THR A 244 17.97 14.18 16.67
C THR A 244 18.86 15.16 17.42
N TYR A 245 19.75 15.84 16.69
CA TYR A 245 20.55 16.93 17.25
C TYR A 245 19.65 18.12 17.56
N ASN A 246 20.06 18.96 18.53
CA ASN A 246 19.26 20.12 18.90
C ASN A 246 19.11 21.11 17.73
N ASP A 247 18.02 21.88 17.75
CA ASP A 247 17.68 22.82 16.68
C ASP A 247 18.77 23.89 16.47
N ILE A 248 19.49 24.29 17.53
CA ILE A 248 20.60 25.26 17.47
C ILE A 248 21.77 24.73 16.63
N HIS A 249 22.18 23.47 16.86
CA HIS A 249 23.25 22.85 16.09
C HIS A 249 22.86 22.73 14.63
N LEU A 250 21.64 22.27 14.35
CA LEU A 250 21.16 22.07 12.99
C LEU A 250 20.99 23.38 12.21
N LEU A 251 20.57 24.46 12.87
CA LEU A 251 20.59 25.81 12.27
C LEU A 251 22.00 26.27 11.96
N SER A 252 22.96 26.03 12.85
CA SER A 252 24.36 26.44 12.67
C SER A 252 25.10 25.66 11.57
N THR A 253 24.70 24.41 11.30
CA THR A 253 25.34 23.53 10.32
C THR A 253 24.57 23.40 9.00
N GLY A 254 23.44 24.11 8.85
CA GLY A 254 22.55 23.97 7.69
C GLY A 254 21.94 22.58 7.57
N GLY A 255 21.65 21.95 8.71
CA GLY A 255 21.05 20.63 8.82
C GLY A 255 22.00 19.45 8.62
N LYS A 256 23.32 19.69 8.64
CA LYS A 256 24.34 18.63 8.54
C LYS A 256 24.65 18.08 9.92
N VAL A 257 24.70 16.75 10.05
CA VAL A 257 25.17 16.07 11.26
C VAL A 257 26.52 15.38 11.02
N PRO A 258 27.37 15.19 12.06
CA PRO A 258 28.61 14.44 11.95
C PRO A 258 28.35 13.01 11.45
N GLY A 259 28.91 12.63 10.31
CA GLY A 259 28.86 11.26 9.81
C GLY A 259 29.86 10.34 10.52
N SER A 260 29.63 9.03 10.45
CA SER A 260 30.65 8.02 10.75
C SER A 260 31.92 8.33 9.94
N GLY A 261 32.98 8.79 10.60
CA GLY A 261 34.24 9.21 9.96
C GLY A 261 34.52 10.72 9.95
N GLY A 262 33.75 11.54 10.67
CA GLY A 262 34.10 12.96 10.90
C GLY A 262 33.85 13.91 9.72
N VAL A 263 33.30 13.42 8.61
CA VAL A 263 32.87 14.25 7.48
C VAL A 263 31.37 14.47 7.61
N GLY A 264 30.96 15.71 7.86
CA GLY A 264 29.54 16.09 8.00
C GLY A 264 28.81 16.02 6.66
N THR A 265 28.18 14.89 6.35
CA THR A 265 27.57 14.64 5.03
C THR A 265 26.14 14.13 5.04
N THR A 266 25.57 13.77 6.20
CA THR A 266 24.21 13.24 6.24
C THR A 266 23.26 14.29 6.82
N GLN A 267 22.25 14.71 6.03
CA GLN A 267 21.12 15.47 6.53
C GLN A 267 20.12 14.45 7.09
N GLN A 268 19.97 14.37 8.41
CA GLN A 268 19.26 13.25 9.04
C GLN A 268 18.06 13.72 9.85
N TYR A 269 16.88 13.65 9.24
CA TYR A 269 15.67 13.30 9.96
C TYR A 269 15.13 12.01 9.36
N PHE A 270 15.18 10.93 10.13
CA PHE A 270 14.61 9.64 9.74
C PHE A 270 13.39 9.38 10.60
N LEU A 271 12.20 9.42 10.00
CA LEU A 271 10.96 9.11 10.70
C LEU A 271 10.70 7.61 10.68
N CYS A 272 11.57 6.80 11.29
CA CYS A 272 11.41 5.35 11.27
C CYS A 272 10.34 4.79 12.23
N ASN A 273 9.58 5.67 12.87
CA ASN A 273 8.67 5.30 13.95
C ASN A 273 7.27 5.89 13.77
N SER A 274 6.86 6.21 12.55
CA SER A 274 5.54 6.78 12.26
C SER A 274 4.38 5.79 12.41
#